data_AF-A0A819Y5Q2-F1
#
_entry.id   AF-A0A819Y5Q2-F1
#
_cell.length_a   1.000
_cell.length_b   1.000
_cell.length_c   1.000
_cell.angle_alpha   90.00
_cell.angle_beta   90.00
_cell.angle_gamma   90.00
#
_symmetry.space_group_name_H-M   'P 1'
#
loop_
_entity.id
_entity.type
_entity.pdbx_description
1 polymer ?
#
loop_
_entity_poly.entity_id
_entity_poly.type
_entity_poly.pdbx_seq_one_letter_code
_entity_poly.pdbx_strand_id
1 'polypeptide(L)'
;MYDFITISSHSDELSLDGAGFKRMSLEESVEAAKFDFMLTFVYNPMQENNKLSFRLTCSRDLFDEITVTNIGRRLEYYFQQLFSSNETINRIDTCFTSISKFGLILPEETHEMEDVIFCRQSHIINEAPASFAQARIWLDERIRFNPDKPQTAIYNMPFAYRLHSGHTLSIKQLRHALHLTVNKHPSLHTSLHFDIQKNQLMQRVITHEDKNYNNNNDMFSIIETTYETDEQLNEILLDEKRSPHLFHLDQGLVFRCHIIYYKQISSNHLLSHKDLLIFNFHHAL
;
A
#
# COMPACT_ATOMS: atom_id res chain seq x y z
N MET A 1 26.48 0.32 2.75
CA MET A 1 26.10 -1.10 2.71
C MET A 1 24.87 -1.23 3.58
N TYR A 2 23.69 -1.11 2.98
CA TYR A 2 22.42 -1.32 3.66
C TYR A 2 21.49 -2.04 2.68
N ASP A 3 21.42 -3.35 2.85
CA ASP A 3 20.35 -4.17 2.29
C ASP A 3 19.06 -3.74 2.97
N PHE A 4 18.26 -2.94 2.27
CA PHE A 4 16.91 -2.63 2.70
C PHE A 4 15.95 -3.64 2.06
N ILE A 5 15.15 -4.26 2.92
CA ILE A 5 14.10 -5.28 2.70
C ILE A 5 14.55 -6.65 3.21
N THR A 6 14.45 -6.82 4.52
CA THR A 6 14.27 -8.14 5.11
C THR A 6 12.79 -8.49 4.98
N ILE A 7 12.45 -9.45 4.12
CA ILE A 7 11.12 -10.06 4.11
C ILE A 7 11.04 -10.90 5.39
N SER A 8 10.55 -10.31 6.49
CA SER A 8 10.29 -11.06 7.71
C SER A 8 9.14 -12.01 7.45
N SER A 9 9.32 -13.28 7.79
CA SER A 9 8.37 -14.39 7.60
C SER A 9 7.03 -14.25 8.35
N HIS A 10 6.78 -13.12 9.02
CA HIS A 10 5.60 -12.83 9.85
C HIS A 10 5.07 -11.42 9.56
N SER A 11 4.56 -11.18 8.34
CA SER A 11 3.98 -9.89 7.91
C SER A 11 2.66 -9.50 8.62
N ASP A 12 2.19 -10.34 9.55
CA ASP A 12 0.91 -10.15 10.25
C ASP A 12 1.07 -9.57 11.67
N GLU A 13 2.30 -9.37 12.15
CA GLU A 13 2.56 -8.85 13.49
C GLU A 13 3.36 -7.54 13.47
N LEU A 14 2.84 -6.52 14.15
CA LEU A 14 3.53 -5.24 14.42
C LEU A 14 3.81 -5.15 15.92
N SER A 15 4.94 -4.58 16.34
CA SER A 15 5.17 -4.27 17.76
C SER A 15 5.40 -2.78 17.97
N LEU A 16 4.70 -2.19 18.96
CA LEU A 16 4.90 -0.82 19.43
C LEU A 16 5.02 -0.84 20.95
N ASP A 17 6.14 -0.38 21.48
CA ASP A 17 6.41 -0.28 22.93
C ASP A 17 6.19 -1.60 23.71
N GLY A 18 6.58 -2.73 23.10
CA GLY A 18 6.40 -4.07 23.69
C GLY A 18 4.99 -4.66 23.53
N ALA A 19 4.01 -3.88 23.08
CA ALA A 19 2.71 -4.40 22.70
C ALA A 19 2.75 -4.96 21.27
N GLY A 20 2.43 -6.24 21.11
CA GLY A 20 2.24 -6.85 19.80
C GLY A 20 0.82 -6.63 19.26
N PHE A 21 0.72 -6.46 17.96
CA PHE A 21 -0.51 -6.24 17.22
C PHE A 21 -0.66 -7.33 16.18
N LYS A 22 -1.86 -7.88 16.06
CA LYS A 22 -2.21 -8.81 15.00
C LYS A 22 -2.97 -8.09 13.91
N ARG A 23 -2.53 -8.23 12.66
CA ARG A 23 -3.25 -7.75 11.48
C ARG A 23 -4.56 -8.50 11.34
N MET A 24 -5.64 -7.77 11.09
CA MET A 24 -6.93 -8.35 10.75
C MET A 24 -7.02 -8.54 9.24
N SER A 25 -7.45 -9.74 8.82
CA SER A 25 -7.85 -9.98 7.43
C SER A 25 -9.15 -9.23 7.18
N LEU A 26 -9.11 -8.13 6.43
CA LEU A 26 -10.33 -7.59 5.84
C LEU A 26 -10.82 -8.61 4.80
N GLU A 27 -12.10 -8.96 4.85
CA GLU A 27 -12.70 -9.90 3.90
C GLU A 27 -12.37 -9.50 2.45
N GLU A 28 -12.05 -10.51 1.64
CA GLU A 28 -11.78 -10.42 0.20
C GLU A 28 -13.09 -10.11 -0.55
N SER A 29 -13.70 -8.94 -0.30
CA SER A 29 -14.75 -8.44 -1.17
C SER A 29 -14.14 -8.26 -2.56
N VAL A 30 -14.72 -8.93 -3.58
CA VAL A 30 -14.34 -8.89 -5.00
C VAL A 30 -13.46 -7.68 -5.32
N GLU A 31 -12.15 -7.90 -5.32
CA GLU A 31 -11.19 -6.84 -5.52
C GLU A 31 -11.29 -6.45 -6.99
N ALA A 32 -11.91 -5.31 -7.28
CA ALA A 32 -11.75 -4.69 -8.59
C ALA A 32 -10.25 -4.48 -8.80
N ALA A 33 -9.74 -4.92 -9.95
CA ALA A 33 -8.32 -4.80 -10.24
C ALA A 33 -7.94 -3.31 -10.22
N LYS A 34 -7.19 -2.89 -9.18
CA LYS A 34 -6.69 -1.51 -9.03
C LYS A 34 -5.71 -1.12 -10.14
N PHE A 35 -5.10 -2.16 -10.73
CA PHE A 35 -4.20 -2.10 -11.86
C PHE A 35 -4.73 -2.99 -12.96
N ASP A 36 -4.36 -2.68 -14.20
CA ASP A 36 -4.77 -3.45 -15.36
C ASP A 36 -4.32 -4.94 -15.21
N PHE A 37 -3.19 -5.16 -14.56
CA PHE A 37 -2.63 -6.48 -14.24
C PHE A 37 -1.84 -6.44 -12.92
N MET A 38 -2.05 -7.42 -12.02
CA MET A 38 -1.41 -7.50 -10.71
C MET A 38 -1.08 -8.96 -10.35
N LEU A 39 0.20 -9.24 -10.06
CA LEU A 39 0.68 -10.55 -9.61
C LEU A 39 1.07 -10.45 -8.13
N THR A 40 0.42 -11.22 -7.26
CA THR A 40 0.67 -11.22 -5.81
C THR A 40 1.25 -12.57 -5.39
N PHE A 41 2.43 -12.57 -4.75
CA PHE A 41 2.99 -13.78 -4.16
C PHE A 41 2.45 -14.00 -2.75
N VAL A 42 2.05 -15.24 -2.47
CA VAL A 42 1.53 -15.67 -1.17
C VAL A 42 2.40 -16.81 -0.68
N TYR A 43 3.15 -16.55 0.39
CA TYR A 43 3.93 -17.56 1.09
C TYR A 43 3.23 -17.87 2.42
N ASN A 44 2.84 -19.12 2.62
CA ASN A 44 2.24 -19.58 3.87
C ASN A 44 3.21 -20.53 4.60
N PRO A 45 3.94 -20.05 5.62
CA PRO A 45 4.89 -20.87 6.37
C PRO A 45 4.22 -21.92 7.28
N MET A 46 2.90 -21.85 7.48
CA MET A 46 2.13 -22.75 8.37
C MET A 46 1.51 -23.95 7.63
N GLN A 47 1.52 -23.97 6.29
CA GLN A 47 1.14 -25.16 5.52
C GLN A 47 2.34 -26.07 5.35
N GLU A 48 2.17 -27.38 5.59
CA GLU A 48 3.22 -28.42 5.61
C GLU A 48 4.10 -28.50 4.34
N ASN A 49 3.76 -27.79 3.26
CA ASN A 49 4.39 -27.92 1.95
C ASN A 49 5.33 -26.78 1.54
N ASN A 50 5.68 -25.82 2.41
CA ASN A 50 6.58 -24.70 2.08
C ASN A 50 6.25 -24.05 0.71
N LYS A 51 4.96 -23.96 0.38
CA LYS A 51 4.51 -23.65 -0.97
C LYS A 51 4.48 -22.14 -1.17
N LEU A 52 5.28 -21.64 -2.10
CA LEU A 52 5.09 -20.31 -2.67
C LEU A 52 3.96 -20.38 -3.70
N SER A 53 2.87 -19.67 -3.44
CA SER A 53 1.76 -19.52 -4.38
C SER A 53 1.78 -18.12 -4.97
N PHE A 54 1.14 -17.91 -6.12
CA PHE A 54 0.86 -16.57 -6.61
C PHE A 54 -0.61 -16.45 -7.01
N ARG A 55 -1.15 -15.25 -6.90
CA ARG A 55 -2.49 -14.87 -7.33
C ARG A 55 -2.35 -13.85 -8.45
N LEU A 56 -3.08 -14.08 -9.54
CA LEU A 56 -3.16 -13.13 -10.64
C LEU A 56 -4.52 -12.43 -10.60
N THR A 57 -4.50 -11.10 -10.56
CA THR A 57 -5.69 -10.23 -10.59
C THR A 57 -5.54 -9.28 -11.76
N CYS A 58 -6.54 -9.17 -12.63
CA CYS A 58 -6.47 -8.37 -13.85
C CYS A 58 -7.81 -7.71 -14.15
N SER A 59 -7.76 -6.60 -14.89
CA SER A 59 -8.96 -5.88 -15.31
C SER A 59 -9.75 -6.68 -16.33
N ARG A 60 -11.04 -6.91 -16.06
CA ARG A 60 -11.95 -7.61 -16.99
C ARG A 60 -12.25 -6.80 -18.26
N ASP A 61 -11.99 -5.50 -18.25
CA ASP A 61 -12.19 -4.62 -19.41
C ASP A 61 -11.07 -4.77 -20.45
N LEU A 62 -9.90 -5.27 -20.03
CA LEU A 62 -8.71 -5.38 -20.88
C LEU A 62 -8.32 -6.83 -21.16
N PHE A 63 -8.68 -7.77 -20.28
CA PHE A 63 -8.26 -9.16 -20.38
C PHE A 63 -9.48 -10.09 -20.33
N ASP A 64 -9.62 -10.94 -21.34
CA ASP A 64 -10.56 -12.05 -21.32
C ASP A 64 -9.99 -13.27 -20.58
N GLU A 65 -10.88 -14.20 -20.19
CA GLU A 65 -10.52 -15.39 -19.41
C GLU A 65 -9.47 -16.28 -20.09
N ILE A 66 -9.51 -16.36 -21.42
CA ILE A 66 -8.55 -17.16 -22.21
C ILE A 66 -7.16 -16.54 -22.12
N THR A 67 -7.07 -15.22 -22.26
CA THR A 67 -5.82 -14.44 -22.16
C THR A 67 -5.22 -14.58 -20.77
N VAL A 68 -6.01 -14.43 -19.72
CA VAL A 68 -5.57 -14.58 -18.33
C VAL A 68 -5.08 -16.00 -18.06
N THR A 69 -5.80 -17.01 -18.55
CA THR A 69 -5.40 -18.42 -18.43
C THR A 69 -4.07 -18.69 -19.13
N ASN A 70 -3.87 -18.13 -20.33
CA ASN A 70 -2.62 -18.28 -21.08
C ASN A 70 -1.45 -17.60 -20.38
N ILE A 71 -1.66 -16.42 -19.80
CA ILE A 71 -0.64 -15.74 -18.99
C ILE A 71 -0.30 -16.56 -17.75
N GLY A 72 -1.30 -17.06 -17.03
CA GLY A 72 -1.11 -17.91 -15.85
C GLY A 72 -0.29 -19.17 -16.16
N ARG A 73 -0.62 -19.88 -17.25
CA ARG A 73 0.14 -21.06 -17.70
C ARG A 73 1.58 -20.74 -18.08
N ARG A 74 1.81 -19.61 -18.77
CA ARG A 74 3.17 -19.16 -19.11
C ARG A 74 3.98 -18.80 -17.88
N LEU A 75 3.39 -18.09 -16.91
CA LEU A 75 4.05 -17.79 -15.65
C LEU A 75 4.40 -19.05 -14.89
N GLU A 76 3.45 -19.98 -14.73
CA GLU A 76 3.70 -21.28 -14.09
C GLU A 76 4.85 -22.03 -14.77
N TYR A 77 4.87 -22.07 -16.11
CA TYR A 77 5.95 -22.65 -16.88
C TYR A 77 7.31 -21.98 -16.61
N TYR A 78 7.38 -20.66 -16.58
CA TYR A 78 8.62 -19.94 -16.26
C TYR A 78 9.09 -20.20 -14.83
N PHE A 79 8.16 -20.23 -13.87
CA PHE A 79 8.47 -20.60 -12.49
C PHE A 79 9.01 -22.03 -12.39
N GLN A 80 8.39 -22.99 -13.08
CA GLN A 80 8.90 -24.36 -13.17
C GLN A 80 10.30 -24.39 -13.75
N GLN A 81 10.59 -23.62 -14.81
CA GLN A 81 11.94 -23.55 -15.38
C GLN A 81 12.97 -22.94 -14.41
N LEU A 82 12.64 -21.84 -13.74
CA LEU A 82 13.52 -21.16 -12.79
C LEU A 82 13.90 -22.04 -11.60
N PHE A 83 12.99 -22.92 -11.16
CA PHE A 83 13.17 -23.78 -10.00
C PHE A 83 13.47 -25.24 -10.34
N SER A 84 13.58 -25.59 -11.63
CA SER A 84 14.04 -26.92 -12.07
C SER A 84 15.56 -26.97 -12.04
N SER A 85 16.13 -27.99 -11.39
CA SER A 85 17.57 -28.28 -11.50
C SER A 85 17.93 -28.64 -12.96
N ASN A 86 19.16 -28.27 -13.37
CA ASN A 86 19.69 -28.37 -14.74
C ASN A 86 19.50 -29.73 -15.45
N GLU A 87 19.19 -30.81 -14.74
CA GLU A 87 18.97 -32.13 -15.32
C GLU A 87 17.61 -32.29 -16.04
N THR A 88 16.63 -31.42 -15.76
CA THR A 88 15.26 -31.54 -16.32
C THR A 88 15.03 -30.68 -17.58
N ILE A 89 15.95 -29.76 -17.88
CA ILE A 89 15.80 -28.76 -18.96
C ILE A 89 15.84 -29.41 -20.36
N ASN A 90 16.42 -30.61 -20.49
CA ASN A 90 16.55 -31.30 -21.78
C ASN A 90 15.25 -31.96 -22.30
N ARG A 91 14.13 -31.87 -21.57
CA ARG A 91 12.85 -32.52 -21.95
C ARG A 91 11.69 -31.56 -22.19
N ILE A 92 11.90 -30.26 -22.03
CA ILE A 92 10.83 -29.27 -22.13
C ILE A 92 10.93 -28.57 -23.50
N ASP A 93 9.81 -28.55 -24.22
CA ASP A 93 9.63 -28.05 -25.59
C ASP A 93 10.48 -26.81 -25.92
N THR A 94 11.32 -26.94 -26.95
CA THR A 94 12.30 -25.95 -27.43
C THR A 94 11.67 -24.74 -28.13
N CYS A 95 10.33 -24.58 -28.10
CA CYS A 95 9.66 -23.46 -28.76
C CYS A 95 9.84 -22.13 -28.02
N PHE A 96 10.25 -22.16 -26.74
CA PHE A 96 10.55 -20.95 -25.98
C PHE A 96 11.98 -21.02 -25.43
N THR A 97 12.84 -20.13 -25.91
CA THR A 97 14.21 -19.95 -25.44
C THR A 97 14.24 -19.76 -23.92
N SER A 98 15.12 -20.49 -23.23
CA SER A 98 15.39 -20.34 -21.80
C SER A 98 15.71 -18.87 -21.49
N ILE A 99 14.90 -18.27 -20.62
CA ILE A 99 15.16 -16.93 -20.10
C ILE A 99 16.09 -17.11 -18.90
N SER A 100 17.40 -17.18 -19.17
CA SER A 100 18.43 -17.21 -18.11
C SER A 100 18.52 -15.89 -17.32
N LYS A 101 17.65 -14.92 -17.60
CA LYS A 101 17.60 -13.64 -16.91
C LYS A 101 16.17 -13.08 -16.95
N PHE A 102 15.36 -13.33 -15.92
CA PHE A 102 14.08 -12.64 -15.73
C PHE A 102 14.36 -11.22 -15.24
N GLY A 103 14.87 -10.38 -16.14
CA GLY A 103 14.97 -8.94 -15.92
C GLY A 103 13.68 -8.29 -16.39
N LEU A 104 13.02 -7.52 -15.53
CA LEU A 104 11.99 -6.56 -15.93
C LEU A 104 12.56 -5.37 -16.72
N ILE A 105 13.89 -5.36 -16.91
CA ILE A 105 14.68 -4.34 -17.60
C ILE A 105 15.24 -5.01 -18.84
N LEU A 106 14.94 -4.45 -20.02
CA LEU A 106 15.47 -4.93 -21.29
C LEU A 106 17.00 -4.82 -21.30
N PRO A 107 17.74 -5.69 -22.03
CA PRO A 107 19.21 -5.63 -22.09
C PRO A 107 19.77 -4.25 -22.50
N GLU A 108 19.01 -3.53 -23.31
CA GLU A 108 19.30 -2.16 -23.74
C GLU A 108 19.04 -1.10 -22.65
N GLU A 109 18.09 -1.32 -21.75
CA GLU A 109 17.83 -0.47 -20.57
C GLU A 109 18.83 -0.72 -19.43
N THR A 110 19.53 -1.87 -19.41
CA THR A 110 20.58 -2.13 -18.41
C THR A 110 21.76 -1.18 -18.55
N HIS A 111 22.11 -0.73 -19.75
CA HIS A 111 23.16 0.26 -19.96
C HIS A 111 22.75 1.64 -19.45
N GLU A 112 21.46 1.99 -19.56
CA GLU A 112 20.95 3.24 -18.98
C GLU A 112 21.00 3.20 -17.45
N MET A 113 20.70 2.06 -16.82
CA MET A 113 20.77 1.90 -15.36
C MET A 113 22.18 1.85 -14.79
N GLU A 114 23.17 1.32 -15.52
CA GLU A 114 24.58 1.30 -15.10
C GLU A 114 25.17 2.72 -14.98
N ASP A 115 24.62 3.69 -15.72
CA ASP A 115 24.96 5.11 -15.64
C ASP A 115 24.09 5.92 -14.65
N VAL A 116 23.05 5.31 -14.05
CA VAL A 116 22.26 5.95 -12.99
C VAL A 116 23.04 5.91 -11.68
N ILE A 117 23.87 6.93 -11.47
CA ILE A 117 24.36 7.24 -10.14
C ILE A 117 23.16 7.74 -9.33
N PHE A 118 22.69 6.93 -8.36
CA PHE A 118 21.76 7.38 -7.33
C PHE A 118 22.48 8.39 -6.40
N CYS A 119 22.69 9.59 -6.92
CA CYS A 119 23.11 10.72 -6.12
C CYS A 119 21.93 11.08 -5.22
N ARG A 120 22.08 10.83 -3.92
CA ARG A 120 21.21 11.47 -2.93
C ARG A 120 21.41 12.98 -3.10
N GLN A 121 20.44 13.67 -3.70
CA GLN A 121 20.52 15.12 -3.83
C GLN A 121 20.79 15.70 -2.44
N SER A 122 21.86 16.48 -2.34
CA SER A 122 22.28 17.15 -1.10
C SER A 122 21.29 18.22 -0.65
N HIS A 123 20.34 18.58 -1.51
CA HIS A 123 19.25 19.49 -1.25
C HIS A 123 17.93 18.72 -1.32
N ILE A 124 17.15 18.78 -0.25
CA ILE A 124 15.77 18.30 -0.26
C ILE A 124 15.02 19.22 -1.23
N ILE A 125 14.79 18.73 -2.45
CA ILE A 125 13.89 19.39 -3.37
C ILE A 125 12.48 19.16 -2.82
N ASN A 126 11.89 20.22 -2.28
CA ASN A 126 10.54 20.15 -1.71
C ASN A 126 9.47 20.00 -2.79
N GLU A 127 9.77 20.34 -4.06
CA GLU A 127 8.81 20.27 -5.15
C GLU A 127 9.45 19.72 -6.44
N ALA A 128 8.85 18.68 -7.01
CA ALA A 128 9.33 17.99 -8.19
C ALA A 128 8.17 17.50 -9.05
N PRO A 129 8.39 17.07 -10.31
CA PRO A 129 7.40 16.31 -11.04
C PRO A 129 6.94 15.08 -10.24
N ALA A 130 5.64 14.79 -10.28
CA ALA A 130 5.12 13.55 -9.71
C ALA A 130 5.70 12.34 -10.45
N SER A 131 5.86 11.22 -9.74
CA SER A 131 6.29 9.96 -10.35
C SER A 131 5.26 9.46 -11.36
N PHE A 132 5.67 8.60 -12.28
CA PHE A 132 4.73 7.98 -13.24
C PHE A 132 3.59 7.23 -12.54
N ALA A 133 3.88 6.55 -11.42
CA ALA A 133 2.87 5.85 -10.63
C ALA A 133 1.87 6.83 -9.99
N GLN A 134 2.36 7.93 -9.40
CA GLN A 134 1.52 8.98 -8.84
C GLN A 134 0.61 9.61 -9.90
N ALA A 135 1.17 9.95 -11.07
CA ALA A 135 0.43 10.51 -12.19
C ALA A 135 -0.65 9.54 -12.70
N ARG A 136 -0.35 8.24 -12.78
CA ARG A 136 -1.31 7.20 -13.18
C ARG A 136 -2.49 7.11 -12.22
N ILE A 137 -2.20 7.02 -10.92
CA ILE A 137 -3.23 6.92 -9.86
C ILE A 137 -4.11 8.17 -9.87
N TRP A 138 -3.50 9.35 -9.85
CA TRP A 138 -4.22 10.64 -9.86
C TRP A 138 -5.11 10.79 -11.10
N LEU A 139 -4.64 10.35 -12.26
CA LEU A 139 -5.40 10.39 -13.50
C LEU A 139 -6.55 9.38 -13.48
N ASP A 140 -6.29 8.15 -13.02
CA ASP A 140 -7.32 7.12 -12.88
C ASP A 140 -8.43 7.57 -11.94
N GLU A 141 -8.08 8.26 -10.85
CA GLU A 141 -9.06 8.80 -9.91
C GLU A 141 -9.99 9.86 -10.52
N ARG A 142 -9.44 10.71 -11.41
CA ARG A 142 -10.18 11.78 -12.07
C ARG A 142 -10.95 11.33 -13.31
N ILE A 143 -10.45 10.32 -14.02
CA ILE A 143 -11.05 9.84 -15.29
C ILE A 143 -12.01 8.67 -15.07
N ARG A 144 -11.63 7.65 -14.28
CA ARG A 144 -12.43 6.42 -14.15
C ARG A 144 -13.60 6.60 -13.18
N PHE A 145 -13.46 7.44 -12.16
CA PHE A 145 -14.54 7.69 -11.20
C PHE A 145 -15.24 9.00 -11.55
N ASN A 146 -16.25 8.88 -12.40
CA ASN A 146 -17.16 9.96 -12.75
C ASN A 146 -17.70 10.64 -11.47
N PRO A 147 -17.57 11.98 -11.31
CA PRO A 147 -18.09 12.71 -10.16
C PRO A 147 -19.62 12.55 -9.95
N ASP A 148 -20.37 12.14 -10.98
CA ASP A 148 -21.83 11.95 -10.94
C ASP A 148 -22.27 10.54 -10.48
N LYS A 149 -21.33 9.63 -10.23
CA LYS A 149 -21.59 8.28 -9.67
C LYS A 149 -20.93 8.19 -8.29
N PRO A 150 -21.41 7.33 -7.37
CA PRO A 150 -20.79 7.18 -6.06
C PRO A 150 -19.31 6.79 -6.24
N GLN A 151 -18.43 7.76 -5.98
CA GLN A 151 -17.00 7.65 -6.18
C GLN A 151 -16.49 6.60 -5.18
N THR A 152 -16.11 5.42 -5.68
CA THR A 152 -15.49 4.41 -4.82
C THR A 152 -14.00 4.68 -4.79
N ALA A 153 -13.45 4.97 -3.61
CA ALA A 153 -12.03 5.20 -3.42
C ALA A 153 -11.26 3.88 -3.48
N ILE A 154 -10.83 3.47 -4.68
CA ILE A 154 -10.13 2.19 -4.84
C ILE A 154 -8.68 2.21 -4.36
N TYR A 155 -8.09 3.41 -4.22
CA TYR A 155 -6.68 3.58 -3.85
C TYR A 155 -6.46 3.80 -2.34
N ASN A 156 -7.51 3.66 -1.53
CA ASN A 156 -7.34 3.52 -0.09
C ASN A 156 -6.69 2.17 0.24
N MET A 157 -5.78 2.18 1.22
CA MET A 157 -5.05 1.00 1.71
C MET A 157 -5.17 0.92 3.24
N PRO A 158 -6.32 0.46 3.76
CA PRO A 158 -6.50 0.29 5.20
C PRO A 158 -5.79 -0.96 5.70
N PHE A 159 -5.05 -0.80 6.80
CA PHE A 159 -4.42 -1.87 7.55
C PHE A 159 -5.00 -1.87 8.97
N ALA A 160 -5.86 -2.85 9.26
CA ALA A 160 -6.50 -2.99 10.56
C ALA A 160 -5.67 -3.89 11.50
N TYR A 161 -5.54 -3.46 12.75
CA TYR A 161 -4.74 -4.10 13.78
C TYR A 161 -5.54 -4.20 15.09
N ARG A 162 -5.29 -5.28 15.82
CA ARG A 162 -5.80 -5.50 17.17
C ARG A 162 -4.64 -5.85 18.11
N LEU A 163 -4.67 -5.29 19.32
CA LEU A 163 -3.69 -5.61 20.37
C LEU A 163 -3.84 -7.07 20.83
N HIS A 164 -2.74 -7.72 21.17
CA HIS A 164 -2.81 -9.00 21.88
C HIS A 164 -3.46 -8.83 23.26
N SER A 165 -4.09 -9.91 23.75
CA SER A 165 -4.62 -9.96 25.11
C SER A 165 -3.53 -9.65 26.14
N GLY A 166 -3.93 -8.96 27.22
CA GLY A 166 -3.02 -8.56 28.30
C GLY A 166 -2.18 -7.31 28.04
N HIS A 167 -2.23 -6.73 26.84
CA HIS A 167 -1.52 -5.50 26.51
C HIS A 167 -2.47 -4.30 26.44
N THR A 168 -1.92 -3.12 26.72
CA THR A 168 -2.61 -1.85 26.54
C THR A 168 -1.70 -0.86 25.81
N LEU A 169 -2.27 0.02 24.98
CA LEU A 169 -1.53 1.06 24.29
C LEU A 169 -2.01 2.44 24.72
N SER A 170 -1.08 3.33 25.09
CA SER A 170 -1.42 4.72 25.33
C SER A 170 -1.66 5.46 24.02
N ILE A 171 -2.85 6.07 23.89
CA ILE A 171 -3.19 6.89 22.72
C ILE A 171 -2.27 8.11 22.63
N LYS A 172 -1.84 8.66 23.77
CA LYS A 172 -0.90 9.78 23.78
C LYS A 172 0.46 9.37 23.20
N GLN A 173 0.97 8.20 23.55
CA GLN A 173 2.21 7.68 22.99
C GLN A 173 2.05 7.33 21.51
N LEU A 174 0.93 6.72 21.11
CA LEU A 174 0.61 6.45 19.71
C LEU A 174 0.63 7.75 18.89
N ARG A 175 -0.09 8.79 19.33
CA ARG A 175 -0.10 10.12 18.70
C ARG A 175 1.32 10.66 18.52
N HIS A 176 2.11 10.62 19.59
CA HIS A 176 3.49 11.10 19.56
C HIS A 176 4.34 10.32 18.55
N ALA A 177 4.26 8.98 18.55
CA ALA A 177 4.98 8.12 17.62
C ALA A 177 4.56 8.38 16.17
N LEU A 178 3.26 8.59 15.91
CA LEU A 178 2.75 8.94 14.58
C LEU A 178 3.28 10.30 14.12
N HIS A 179 3.27 11.33 14.96
CA HIS A 179 3.88 12.62 14.60
C HIS A 179 5.35 12.49 14.24
N LEU A 180 6.14 11.76 15.04
CA LEU A 180 7.55 11.54 14.75
C LEU A 180 7.75 10.77 13.43
N THR A 181 6.91 9.77 13.17
CA THR A 181 6.98 8.95 11.95
C THR A 181 6.61 9.77 10.72
N VAL A 182 5.47 10.46 10.74
CA VAL A 182 5.01 11.29 9.62
C VAL A 182 6.02 12.40 9.34
N ASN A 183 6.51 13.11 10.36
CA ASN A 183 7.54 14.15 10.18
C ASN A 183 8.85 13.62 9.59
N LYS A 184 9.23 12.39 9.93
CA LYS A 184 10.47 11.77 9.46
C LYS A 184 10.39 11.32 8.00
N HIS A 185 9.19 11.02 7.49
CA HIS A 185 9.00 10.38 6.20
C HIS A 185 8.24 11.30 5.23
N PRO A 186 8.95 12.00 4.31
CA PRO A 186 8.35 12.94 3.35
C PRO A 186 7.18 12.40 2.55
N SER A 187 7.20 11.12 2.16
CA SER A 187 6.10 10.51 1.42
C SER A 187 4.76 10.65 2.15
N LEU A 188 4.75 10.48 3.48
CA LEU A 188 3.54 10.54 4.32
C LEU A 188 2.90 11.93 4.44
N HIS A 189 3.54 12.96 3.89
CA HIS A 189 3.04 14.32 3.84
C HIS A 189 3.35 15.00 2.51
N THR A 190 3.43 14.21 1.43
CA THR A 190 3.60 14.73 0.08
C THR A 190 2.25 15.06 -0.54
N SER A 191 2.12 16.29 -1.03
CA SER A 191 0.97 16.76 -1.79
C SER A 191 1.13 16.55 -3.29
N LEU A 192 0.02 16.39 -4.01
CA LEU A 192 -0.03 16.31 -5.47
C LEU A 192 -0.91 17.43 -6.03
N HIS A 193 -0.36 18.21 -6.95
CA HIS A 193 -1.09 19.30 -7.60
C HIS A 193 -0.71 19.42 -9.07
N PHE A 194 -1.65 19.84 -9.91
CA PHE A 194 -1.40 19.99 -11.35
C PHE A 194 -0.92 21.42 -11.64
N ASP A 195 0.31 21.56 -12.13
CA ASP A 195 0.85 22.83 -12.59
C ASP A 195 0.39 23.10 -14.02
N ILE A 196 -0.53 24.05 -14.18
CA ILE A 196 -1.12 24.41 -15.48
C ILE A 196 -0.07 25.01 -16.43
N GLN A 197 0.92 25.74 -15.91
CA GLN A 197 1.95 26.39 -16.74
C GLN A 197 2.91 25.35 -17.33
N LYS A 198 3.25 24.33 -16.53
CA LYS A 198 4.08 23.21 -16.97
C LYS A 198 3.29 22.08 -17.63
N ASN A 199 1.96 22.13 -17.56
CA ASN A 199 1.05 21.06 -17.99
C ASN A 199 1.47 19.69 -17.42
N GLN A 200 1.82 19.66 -16.13
CA GLN A 200 2.41 18.49 -15.48
C GLN A 200 1.89 18.34 -14.05
N LEU A 201 1.69 17.09 -13.62
CA LEU A 201 1.43 16.80 -12.21
C LEU A 201 2.73 16.96 -11.42
N MET A 202 2.68 17.78 -10.39
CA MET A 202 3.77 18.07 -9.48
C MET A 202 3.50 17.43 -8.12
N GLN A 203 4.55 17.02 -7.45
CA GLN A 203 4.55 16.59 -6.06
C GLN A 203 5.30 17.59 -5.20
N ARG A 204 4.80 17.83 -3.98
CA ARG A 204 5.44 18.74 -3.04
C ARG A 204 5.37 18.23 -1.61
N VAL A 205 6.52 18.12 -0.95
CA VAL A 205 6.62 17.76 0.47
C VAL A 205 6.09 18.92 1.32
N ILE A 206 5.06 18.66 2.11
CA ILE A 206 4.43 19.67 2.99
C ILE A 206 5.21 19.79 4.30
N THR A 207 5.68 21.00 4.61
CA THR A 207 6.42 21.27 5.84
C THR A 207 5.51 21.81 6.94
N HIS A 208 6.01 21.88 8.17
CA HIS A 208 5.30 22.55 9.28
C HIS A 208 5.04 24.04 9.00
N GLU A 209 5.93 24.68 8.25
CA GLU A 209 5.80 26.09 7.86
C GLU A 209 4.59 26.29 6.92
N ASP A 210 4.38 25.37 5.97
CA ASP A 210 3.21 25.39 5.08
C ASP A 210 1.88 25.26 5.85
N LYS A 211 1.87 24.49 6.93
CA LYS A 211 0.66 24.16 7.72
C LYS A 211 0.24 25.29 8.68
N ASN A 212 1.20 25.98 9.28
CA ASN A 212 0.94 27.14 10.14
C ASN A 212 0.21 28.27 9.40
N TYR A 213 0.38 28.38 8.07
CA TYR A 213 -0.34 29.36 7.26
C TYR A 213 -1.83 29.02 7.09
N ASN A 214 -2.20 27.74 7.17
CA ASN A 214 -3.56 27.24 6.93
C ASN A 214 -4.35 26.92 8.21
N ASN A 215 -3.85 27.31 9.39
CA ASN A 215 -4.50 27.08 10.70
C ASN A 215 -4.80 25.60 11.02
N ASN A 216 -4.14 24.67 10.35
CA ASN A 216 -4.28 23.23 10.57
C ASN A 216 -2.89 22.64 10.77
N ASN A 217 -2.53 22.34 12.01
CA ASN A 217 -1.16 21.96 12.38
C ASN A 217 -0.84 20.49 12.07
N ASP A 218 -1.85 19.67 11.77
CA ASP A 218 -1.65 18.23 11.64
C ASP A 218 -1.37 17.82 10.19
N MET A 219 -0.30 17.02 10.03
CA MET A 219 0.11 16.44 8.75
C MET A 219 -0.67 15.16 8.40
N PHE A 220 -1.50 14.68 9.31
CA PHE A 220 -2.32 13.48 9.16
C PHE A 220 -3.58 13.61 10.02
N SER A 221 -4.62 12.83 9.72
CA SER A 221 -5.85 12.83 10.52
C SER A 221 -5.89 11.67 11.50
N ILE A 222 -6.44 11.93 12.69
CA ILE A 222 -6.82 10.89 13.65
C ILE A 222 -8.31 11.01 13.90
N ILE A 223 -9.03 9.90 13.73
CA ILE A 223 -10.45 9.83 14.08
C ILE A 223 -10.70 8.73 15.11
N GLU A 224 -11.77 8.91 15.87
CA GLU A 224 -12.16 8.04 16.97
C GLU A 224 -13.64 7.65 16.79
N THR A 225 -13.94 6.36 16.76
CA THR A 225 -15.32 5.84 16.70
C THR A 225 -15.52 4.67 17.66
N THR A 226 -16.76 4.26 17.86
CA THR A 226 -17.13 3.13 18.69
C THR A 226 -17.88 2.08 17.88
N TYR A 227 -17.75 0.81 18.26
CA TYR A 227 -18.57 -0.27 17.73
C TYR A 227 -19.08 -1.18 18.84
N GLU A 228 -20.26 -1.76 18.66
CA GLU A 228 -20.86 -2.73 19.58
C GLU A 228 -21.08 -4.10 18.93
N THR A 229 -21.35 -4.12 17.62
CA THR A 229 -21.63 -5.33 16.85
C THR A 229 -20.63 -5.53 15.70
N ASP A 230 -20.53 -6.76 15.21
CA ASP A 230 -19.64 -7.08 14.09
C ASP A 230 -20.10 -6.41 12.79
N GLU A 231 -21.41 -6.18 12.61
CA GLU A 231 -21.95 -5.44 11.47
C GLU A 231 -21.46 -3.99 11.45
N GLN A 232 -21.52 -3.29 12.59
CA GLN A 232 -21.01 -1.93 12.71
C GLN A 232 -19.50 -1.87 12.44
N LEU A 233 -18.75 -2.85 12.94
CA LEU A 233 -17.32 -2.93 12.69
C LEU A 233 -17.03 -3.13 11.19
N ASN A 234 -17.79 -4.00 10.53
CA ASN A 234 -17.66 -4.25 9.09
C ASN A 234 -18.03 -3.02 8.26
N GLU A 235 -19.06 -2.26 8.65
CA GLU A 235 -19.40 -0.98 8.02
C GLU A 235 -18.26 0.03 8.11
N ILE A 236 -17.64 0.16 9.29
CA ILE A 236 -16.48 1.03 9.48
C ILE A 236 -15.29 0.60 8.59
N LEU A 237 -15.00 -0.71 8.53
CA LEU A 237 -13.93 -1.24 7.70
C LEU A 237 -14.19 -1.03 6.20
N LEU A 238 -15.44 -1.16 5.76
CA LEU A 238 -15.85 -0.91 4.39
C LEU A 238 -15.78 0.57 4.04
N ASP A 239 -16.17 1.47 4.96
CA ASP A 239 -16.05 2.92 4.78
C ASP A 239 -14.59 3.34 4.63
N GLU A 240 -13.69 2.86 5.51
CA GLU A 240 -12.25 3.11 5.39
C GLU A 240 -11.68 2.65 4.03
N LYS A 241 -12.23 1.57 3.46
CA LYS A 241 -11.80 1.05 2.16
C LYS A 241 -12.36 1.81 0.97
N ARG A 242 -13.54 2.43 1.07
CA ARG A 242 -14.30 2.90 -0.10
C ARG A 242 -14.60 4.40 -0.10
N SER A 243 -14.46 5.08 1.03
CA SER A 243 -14.81 6.48 1.14
C SER A 243 -13.82 7.39 0.38
N PRO A 244 -14.30 8.22 -0.57
CA PRO A 244 -13.46 9.12 -1.38
C PRO A 244 -13.00 10.37 -0.63
N HIS A 245 -13.54 10.60 0.58
CA HIS A 245 -13.29 11.82 1.33
C HIS A 245 -12.26 11.63 2.46
N LEU A 246 -11.60 10.47 2.53
CA LEU A 246 -10.66 10.18 3.61
C LEU A 246 -9.32 10.91 3.45
N PHE A 247 -8.94 11.25 2.22
CA PHE A 247 -7.63 11.81 1.88
C PHE A 247 -7.78 13.09 1.04
N HIS A 248 -6.85 14.02 1.26
CA HIS A 248 -6.75 15.27 0.49
C HIS A 248 -5.33 15.37 -0.08
N LEU A 249 -5.15 14.80 -1.28
CA LEU A 249 -3.85 14.69 -1.93
C LEU A 249 -3.24 16.06 -2.22
N ASP A 250 -4.05 17.05 -2.54
CA ASP A 250 -3.62 18.43 -2.76
C ASP A 250 -3.04 19.10 -1.50
N GLN A 251 -3.39 18.60 -0.32
CA GLN A 251 -2.94 19.11 0.99
C GLN A 251 -1.87 18.24 1.65
N GLY A 252 -1.46 17.16 0.99
CA GLY A 252 -0.55 16.17 1.56
C GLY A 252 -1.16 15.38 2.73
N LEU A 253 -2.49 15.29 2.81
CA LEU A 253 -3.19 14.45 3.79
C LEU A 253 -3.42 13.07 3.18
N VAL A 254 -2.36 12.28 3.17
CA VAL A 254 -2.23 10.97 2.50
C VAL A 254 -2.13 9.80 3.47
N PHE A 255 -2.12 10.10 4.77
CA PHE A 255 -2.10 9.15 5.87
C PHE A 255 -3.15 9.55 6.92
N ARG A 256 -3.83 8.54 7.50
CA ARG A 256 -4.74 8.71 8.62
C ARG A 256 -4.70 7.51 9.57
N CYS A 257 -5.06 7.75 10.82
CA CYS A 257 -5.24 6.73 11.84
C CYS A 257 -6.67 6.76 12.36
N HIS A 258 -7.34 5.61 12.35
CA HIS A 258 -8.67 5.44 12.93
C HIS A 258 -8.58 4.54 14.15
N ILE A 259 -8.94 5.10 15.30
CA ILE A 259 -9.04 4.38 16.57
C ILE A 259 -10.50 3.97 16.77
N ILE A 260 -10.76 2.67 16.88
CA ILE A 260 -12.11 2.13 17.03
C ILE A 260 -12.23 1.45 18.38
N TYR A 261 -13.06 1.99 19.25
CA TYR A 261 -13.25 1.46 20.61
C TYR A 261 -14.42 0.48 20.66
N TYR A 262 -14.26 -0.57 21.45
CA TYR A 262 -15.38 -1.45 21.76
C TYR A 262 -16.30 -0.82 22.81
N LYS A 263 -17.57 -0.60 22.44
CA LYS A 263 -18.67 -0.01 23.23
C LYS A 263 -18.52 1.44 23.67
N GLN A 264 -17.37 1.85 24.16
CA GLN A 264 -17.18 3.20 24.68
C GLN A 264 -15.75 3.68 24.50
N ILE A 265 -15.60 4.99 24.28
CA ILE A 265 -14.31 5.65 24.26
C ILE A 265 -13.68 5.55 25.64
N SER A 266 -12.44 5.08 25.71
CA SER A 266 -11.71 4.87 26.95
C SER A 266 -11.44 6.20 27.65
N SER A 267 -11.99 6.39 28.85
CA SER A 267 -11.74 7.56 29.70
C SER A 267 -10.27 7.70 30.11
N ASN A 268 -9.52 6.59 30.08
CA ASN A 268 -8.13 6.53 30.52
C ASN A 268 -7.14 6.71 29.37
N HIS A 269 -7.62 6.97 28.15
CA HIS A 269 -6.81 7.08 26.92
C HIS A 269 -5.92 5.86 26.65
N LEU A 270 -6.37 4.68 27.08
CA LEU A 270 -5.71 3.41 26.82
C LEU A 270 -6.57 2.55 25.90
N LEU A 271 -5.95 1.99 24.88
CA LEU A 271 -6.52 0.96 24.03
C LEU A 271 -6.26 -0.42 24.63
N SER A 272 -7.22 -1.31 24.44
CA SER A 272 -7.23 -2.68 24.91
C SER A 272 -7.29 -3.66 23.73
N HIS A 273 -7.16 -4.94 24.01
CA HIS A 273 -7.29 -6.02 23.02
C HIS A 273 -8.66 -6.11 22.32
N LYS A 274 -9.69 -5.40 22.80
CA LYS A 274 -11.00 -5.33 22.12
C LYS A 274 -11.08 -4.15 21.16
N ASP A 275 -10.19 -3.17 21.30
CA ASP A 275 -10.16 -2.00 20.44
C ASP A 275 -9.35 -2.31 19.17
N LEU A 276 -9.55 -1.52 18.13
CA LEU A 276 -8.86 -1.64 16.86
C LEU A 276 -8.16 -0.35 16.50
N LEU A 277 -7.08 -0.50 15.74
CA LEU A 277 -6.40 0.57 15.04
C LEU A 277 -6.45 0.29 13.55
N ILE A 278 -6.81 1.28 12.75
CA ILE A 278 -6.63 1.23 11.30
C ILE A 278 -5.63 2.30 10.93
N PHE A 279 -4.55 1.89 10.28
CA PHE A 279 -3.66 2.79 9.55
C PHE A 279 -4.08 2.76 8.10
N ASN A 280 -4.55 3.90 7.58
CA ASN A 280 -5.01 3.98 6.21
C ASN A 280 -4.12 4.95 5.45
N PHE A 281 -3.74 4.51 4.25
CA PHE A 281 -2.83 5.21 3.37
C PHE A 281 -3.50 5.40 2.02
N HIS A 282 -3.21 6.53 1.37
CA HIS A 282 -3.49 6.65 -0.05
C HIS A 282 -2.40 5.97 -0.87
N HIS A 283 -2.75 5.22 -1.92
CA HIS A 283 -1.76 4.52 -2.75
C HIS A 283 -0.86 5.48 -3.56
N ALA A 284 -1.20 6.77 -3.63
CA ALA A 284 -0.39 7.78 -4.33
C ALA A 284 0.83 8.28 -3.54
N LEU A 285 1.14 7.66 -2.40
CA LEU A 285 2.35 7.90 -1.59
C LEU A 285 3.64 7.54 -2.32
#